data_AF-A0A535T3P7-F1
#
_entry.id   AF-A0A535T3P7-F1
#
_cell.length_a   1.000
_cell.length_b   1.000
_cell.length_c   1.000
_cell.angle_alpha   90.00
_cell.angle_beta   90.00
_cell.angle_gamma   90.00
#
_symmetry.space_group_name_H-M   'P 1'
#
loop_
_entity.id
_entity.type
_entity.pdbx_description
1 polymer ?
#
loop_
_entity_poly.entity_id
_entity_poly.type
_entity_poly.pdbx_seq_one_letter_code
_entity_poly.pdbx_strand_id
1 'polypeptide(L)'
;MPDLQHLWQRFLLAAALIAGLAIGVGATVFGYSNLNTVDLHWSVLHLSGVPLWAVVIVPIALILIAGTVFHWLDSLHHFTQHMHHRHR
;
A
#
# COMPACT_ATOMS: atom_id res chain seq x y z
N MET A 1 -18.33 10.82 30.14
CA MET A 1 -18.40 9.55 29.37
C MET A 1 -17.44 9.70 28.21
N PRO A 2 -16.53 8.75 27.94
CA PRO A 2 -15.67 8.84 26.76
C PRO A 2 -16.56 8.92 25.51
N ASP A 3 -16.22 9.83 24.62
CA ASP A 3 -16.96 10.04 23.38
C ASP A 3 -16.88 8.75 22.53
N LEU A 4 -18.04 8.22 22.14
CA LEU A 4 -18.15 6.98 21.36
C LEU A 4 -17.33 7.09 20.06
N GLN A 5 -17.26 8.29 19.48
CA GLN A 5 -16.49 8.57 18.28
C GLN A 5 -14.97 8.35 18.51
N HIS A 6 -14.46 8.74 19.68
CA HIS A 6 -13.05 8.58 20.02
C HIS A 6 -12.66 7.12 20.26
N LEU A 7 -13.54 6.35 20.93
CA LEU A 7 -13.34 4.91 21.12
C LEU A 7 -13.38 4.16 19.79
N TRP A 8 -14.33 4.51 18.92
CA TRP A 8 -14.46 3.93 17.59
C TRP A 8 -13.22 4.20 16.72
N GLN A 9 -12.69 5.42 16.72
CA GLN A 9 -11.48 5.76 15.99
C GLN A 9 -10.27 4.92 16.46
N ARG A 10 -10.08 4.78 17.77
CA ARG A 10 -8.99 3.97 18.33
C ARG A 10 -9.13 2.50 17.96
N PHE A 11 -10.36 1.98 18.00
CA PHE A 11 -10.65 0.62 17.57
C PHE A 11 -10.30 0.39 16.09
N LEU A 12 -10.73 1.30 15.20
CA LEU A 12 -10.39 1.22 13.78
C LEU A 12 -8.87 1.30 13.55
N LEU A 13 -8.15 2.16 14.26
CA LEU A 13 -6.69 2.25 14.19
C LEU A 13 -6.01 0.96 14.65
N ALA A 14 -6.46 0.38 15.76
CA ALA A 14 -5.94 -0.89 16.26
C ALA A 14 -6.23 -2.06 15.30
N ALA A 15 -7.45 -2.12 14.75
CA ALA A 15 -7.83 -3.11 13.75
C ALA A 15 -7.00 -2.97 12.47
N ALA A 16 -6.77 -1.74 12.00
CA ALA A 16 -5.92 -1.47 10.84
C ALA A 16 -4.47 -1.90 11.09
N LEU A 17 -3.94 -1.66 12.31
CA LEU A 17 -2.60 -2.11 12.70
C LEU A 17 -2.49 -3.63 12.65
N ILE A 18 -3.46 -4.35 13.25
CA ILE A 18 -3.48 -5.82 13.27
C ILE A 18 -3.61 -6.36 11.85
N ALA A 19 -4.50 -5.79 11.03
CA ALA A 19 -4.67 -6.18 9.64
C ALA A 19 -3.37 -5.96 8.84
N GLY A 20 -2.73 -4.81 8.99
CA GLY A 20 -1.45 -4.51 8.34
C GLY A 20 -0.34 -5.49 8.76
N LEU A 21 -0.27 -5.85 10.04
CA LEU A 21 0.68 -6.84 10.53
C LEU A 21 0.40 -8.24 9.98
N ALA A 22 -0.86 -8.67 9.95
CA ALA A 22 -1.26 -9.95 9.37
C ALA A 22 -0.93 -10.03 7.87
N ILE A 23 -1.18 -8.95 7.12
CA ILE A 23 -0.80 -8.85 5.70
C ILE A 23 0.73 -8.93 5.55
N GLY A 24 1.49 -8.22 6.37
CA GLY A 24 2.96 -8.23 6.32
C GLY A 24 3.56 -9.61 6.62
N VAL A 25 3.05 -10.28 7.65
CA VAL A 25 3.45 -11.66 7.99
C VAL A 25 3.06 -12.61 6.85
N GLY A 26 1.83 -12.51 6.34
CA GLY A 26 1.35 -13.34 5.22
C GLY A 26 2.20 -13.18 3.96
N ALA A 27 2.53 -11.95 3.59
CA ALA A 27 3.40 -11.65 2.45
C ALA A 27 4.81 -12.25 2.64
N THR A 28 5.35 -12.16 3.86
CA THR A 28 6.67 -12.70 4.20
C THR A 28 6.67 -14.23 4.15
N VAL A 29 5.69 -14.89 4.77
CA VAL A 29 5.52 -16.34 4.74
C VAL A 29 5.35 -16.82 3.29
N PHE A 30 4.49 -16.15 2.52
CA PHE A 30 4.30 -16.46 1.11
C PHE A 30 5.60 -16.35 0.31
N GLY A 31 6.37 -15.29 0.52
CA GLY A 31 7.67 -15.06 -0.11
C GLY A 31 8.69 -16.16 0.16
N TYR A 32 8.89 -16.50 1.43
CA TYR A 32 9.86 -17.52 1.81
C TYR A 32 9.41 -18.96 1.52
N SER A 33 8.10 -19.22 1.48
CA SER A 33 7.57 -20.57 1.23
C SER A 33 7.45 -20.90 -0.26
N ASN A 34 7.42 -19.89 -1.14
CA ASN A 34 7.27 -20.08 -2.58
C ASN A 34 8.52 -19.61 -3.32
N LEU A 35 9.54 -20.47 -3.34
CA LEU A 35 10.80 -20.27 -4.04
C LEU A 35 10.75 -20.71 -5.52
N ASN A 36 9.60 -21.23 -5.96
CA ASN A 36 9.39 -21.57 -7.37
C ASN A 36 9.58 -20.33 -8.24
N THR A 37 10.23 -20.53 -9.38
CA THR A 37 10.45 -19.49 -10.37
C THR A 37 9.52 -19.67 -11.55
N VAL A 38 9.11 -18.56 -12.14
CA VAL A 38 8.30 -18.51 -13.35
C VAL A 38 8.98 -17.61 -14.38
N ASP A 39 8.77 -17.94 -15.64
CA ASP A 39 9.25 -17.11 -16.75
C ASP A 39 8.13 -16.18 -17.21
N LEU A 40 8.39 -14.88 -17.21
CA LEU A 40 7.48 -13.86 -17.69
C LEU A 40 7.84 -13.48 -19.12
N HIS A 41 6.89 -13.72 -20.03
CA HIS A 41 7.04 -13.45 -21.45
C HIS A 41 5.97 -12.44 -21.91
N TRP A 42 6.42 -11.30 -22.40
CA TRP A 42 5.62 -10.33 -23.16
C TRP A 42 6.24 -10.12 -24.54
N SER A 43 5.57 -9.35 -25.40
CA SER A 43 5.98 -9.10 -26.79
C SER A 43 7.47 -8.76 -26.97
N VAL A 44 8.06 -7.95 -26.07
CA VAL A 44 9.48 -7.54 -26.14
C VAL A 44 10.26 -7.79 -24.84
N LEU A 45 9.57 -8.08 -23.74
CA LEU A 45 10.19 -8.26 -22.43
C LEU A 45 10.16 -9.74 -22.04
N HIS A 46 11.34 -10.30 -21.80
CA HIS A 46 11.54 -11.70 -21.44
C HIS A 46 12.32 -11.73 -20.14
N LEU A 47 11.66 -12.09 -19.05
CA LEU A 47 12.28 -12.23 -17.73
C LEU A 47 12.18 -13.69 -17.31
N SER A 48 13.31 -14.39 -17.28
CA SER A 48 13.38 -15.77 -16.82
C SER A 48 13.75 -15.84 -15.34
N GLY A 49 13.29 -16.90 -14.68
CA GLY A 49 13.69 -17.18 -13.30
C GLY A 49 13.10 -16.21 -12.26
N VAL A 50 11.98 -15.55 -12.55
CA VAL A 50 11.37 -14.60 -11.62
C VAL A 50 10.73 -15.38 -10.48
N PRO A 51 11.06 -15.08 -9.21
CA PRO A 51 10.44 -15.79 -8.10
C PRO A 51 8.94 -15.48 -8.05
N LEU A 52 8.12 -16.53 -7.88
CA LEU A 52 6.66 -16.44 -7.96
C LEU A 52 6.09 -15.38 -7.00
N TRP A 53 6.69 -15.23 -5.83
CA TRP A 53 6.25 -14.24 -4.86
C TRP A 53 6.40 -12.80 -5.37
N ALA A 54 7.44 -12.51 -6.15
CA ALA A 54 7.67 -11.17 -6.68
C ALA A 54 6.58 -10.78 -7.68
N VAL A 55 6.06 -11.75 -8.44
CA VAL A 55 4.96 -11.52 -9.40
C VAL A 55 3.69 -11.01 -8.70
N VAL A 56 3.46 -11.41 -7.44
CA VAL A 56 2.29 -10.98 -6.66
C VAL A 56 2.59 -9.75 -5.82
N ILE A 57 3.70 -9.76 -5.09
CA ILE A 57 4.02 -8.72 -4.10
C ILE A 57 4.40 -7.40 -4.78
N VAL A 58 5.17 -7.44 -5.87
CA VAL A 58 5.65 -6.21 -6.53
C VAL A 58 4.50 -5.37 -7.10
N PRO A 59 3.53 -5.93 -7.86
CA PRO A 59 2.40 -5.13 -8.35
C PRO A 59 1.56 -4.51 -7.23
N ILE A 60 1.30 -5.27 -6.16
CA ILE A 60 0.54 -4.77 -5.00
C ILE A 60 1.28 -3.60 -4.36
N ALA A 61 2.59 -3.74 -4.11
CA ALA A 61 3.41 -2.68 -3.54
C ALA A 61 3.42 -1.42 -4.43
N LEU A 62 3.54 -1.58 -5.76
CA LEU A 62 3.49 -0.47 -6.70
C LEU A 62 2.15 0.28 -6.65
N ILE A 63 1.03 -0.44 -6.61
CA ILE A 63 -0.30 0.18 -6.51
C ILE A 63 -0.45 0.97 -5.20
N LEU A 64 0.00 0.41 -4.07
CA LEU A 64 -0.06 1.08 -2.77
C LEU A 64 0.80 2.35 -2.74
N ILE A 65 2.02 2.27 -3.27
CA ILE A 65 2.93 3.42 -3.36
C ILE A 65 2.31 4.49 -4.27
N ALA A 66 1.82 4.12 -5.45
CA ALA A 66 1.20 5.05 -6.39
C ALA A 66 -0.03 5.72 -5.79
N GLY A 67 -0.91 4.96 -5.14
CA GLY A 67 -2.09 5.48 -4.46
C GLY A 67 -1.73 6.45 -3.32
N THR A 68 -0.69 6.14 -2.55
CA THR A 68 -0.19 7.00 -1.47
C THR A 68 0.37 8.31 -2.04
N VAL A 69 1.20 8.23 -3.08
CA VAL A 69 1.75 9.41 -3.75
C VAL A 69 0.63 10.28 -4.34
N PHE A 70 -0.38 9.66 -4.97
CA PHE A 70 -1.53 10.39 -5.51
C PHE A 70 -2.29 11.18 -4.44
N HIS A 71 -2.65 10.55 -3.32
CA HIS A 71 -3.36 11.21 -2.22
C HIS A 71 -2.50 12.29 -1.54
N TRP A 72 -1.19 12.08 -1.49
CA TRP A 72 -0.27 13.06 -0.92
C TRP A 72 -0.20 14.32 -1.79
N LEU A 73 -0.07 14.17 -3.11
CA LEU A 73 -0.08 15.30 -4.04
C LEU A 73 -1.40 16.07 -4.01
N ASP A 74 -2.54 15.37 -3.94
CA ASP A 74 -3.85 16.00 -3.83
C ASP A 74 -4.00 16.81 -2.52
N SER A 75 -3.51 16.26 -1.41
CA SER A 75 -3.49 16.96 -0.12
C SER A 75 -2.63 18.23 -0.16
N LEU A 76 -1.46 18.18 -0.84
CA LEU A 76 -0.60 19.35 -1.04
C LEU A 76 -1.26 20.40 -1.95
N HIS A 77 -1.99 19.94 -2.96
CA HIS A 77 -2.74 20.83 -3.85
C HIS A 77 -3.82 21.58 -3.09
N HIS A 78 -4.63 20.88 -2.30
CA HIS A 78 -5.65 21.48 -1.43
C HIS A 78 -5.06 22.46 -0.41
N PHE A 79 -3.96 22.09 0.24
CA PHE A 79 -3.27 22.98 1.18
C PHE A 79 -2.81 24.28 0.50
N THR A 80 -2.21 24.16 -0.69
CA THR A 80 -1.74 25.32 -1.45
C THR A 80 -2.90 26.22 -1.87
N GLN A 81 -4.03 25.64 -2.31
CA GLN A 81 -5.24 26.39 -2.60
C GLN A 81 -5.79 27.12 -1.37
N HIS A 82 -5.84 26.47 -0.20
CA HIS A 82 -6.26 27.12 1.05
C HIS A 82 -5.38 28.30 1.42
N MET A 83 -4.05 28.20 1.26
CA MET A 83 -3.14 29.31 1.53
C MET A 83 -3.29 30.45 0.52
N HIS A 84 -3.55 30.12 -0.76
CA HIS A 84 -3.78 31.12 -1.81
C HIS A 84 -5.05 31.94 -1.55
N HIS A 85 -6.15 31.30 -1.10
CA HIS A 85 -7.40 31.98 -0.78
C HIS A 85 -7.31 32.84 0.49
N ARG A 86 -6.42 32.51 1.43
CA ARG A 86 -6.21 33.32 2.64
C ARG A 86 -5.45 34.62 2.38
N HIS A 87 -4.81 34.73 1.22
CA HIS A 87 -3.93 35.86 0.86
C HIS A 87 -4.61 36.92 -0.02
N ARG A 88 -5.86 36.67 -0.46
CA ARG A 88 -6.74 37.63 -1.14
C ARG A 88 -7.87 38.03 -0.22
#